data_AF-A0AA42DRW0-F1
#
_entry.id   AF-A0AA42DRW0-F1
#
_cell.length_a   1.000
_cell.length_b   1.000
_cell.length_c   1.000
_cell.angle_alpha   90.00
_cell.angle_beta   90.00
_cell.angle_gamma   90.00
#
_symmetry.space_group_name_H-M   'P 1'
#
loop_
_entity.id
_entity.type
_entity.pdbx_description
1 polymer ?
#
loop_
_entity_poly.entity_id
_entity_poly.type
_entity_poly.pdbx_seq_one_letter_code
_entity_poly.pdbx_strand_id
1 'polypeptide(L)' 'MKNQALDAMKQEVASELGVPLKQGYNGDITAKQAGSVGGEMVKRMIAAQEAQMGGQSK' A
#
# COMPACT_ATOMS: atom_id res chain seq x y z
N MET A 1 -4.30 16.00 2.14
CA MET A 1 -5.10 15.10 1.29
C MET A 1 -4.29 13.90 0.75
N LYS A 2 -3.09 14.07 0.17
CA LYS A 2 -2.31 12.91 -0.34
C LYS A 2 -1.91 11.87 0.72
N ASN A 3 -1.60 12.29 1.94
CA ASN A 3 -1.10 11.36 2.97
C ASN A 3 -2.18 10.45 3.56
N GLN A 4 -3.42 10.93 3.70
CA GLN A 4 -4.50 10.14 4.33
C GLN A 4 -4.94 8.94 3.47
N ALA A 5 -5.02 9.12 2.15
CA ALA A 5 -5.37 8.02 1.24
C ALA A 5 -4.28 6.93 1.22
N LEU A 6 -3.00 7.34 1.21
CA LEU A 6 -1.88 6.40 1.28
C LEU A 6 -1.78 5.72 2.64
N ASP A 7 -2.06 6.42 3.73
CA ASP A 7 -2.09 5.84 5.07
C ASP A 7 -3.23 4.83 5.23
N ALA A 8 -4.41 5.12 4.68
CA ALA A 8 -5.52 4.16 4.66
C ALA A 8 -5.15 2.90 3.84
N MET A 9 -4.63 3.08 2.63
CA MET A 9 -4.18 1.97 1.78
C MET A 9 -3.11 1.13 2.48
N LYS A 10 -2.16 1.76 3.17
CA LYS A 10 -1.12 1.06 3.92
C LYS A 10 -1.72 0.16 5.02
N GLN A 11 -2.71 0.66 5.76
CA GLN A 11 -3.38 -0.10 6.82
C GLN A 11 -4.23 -1.24 6.26
N GLU A 12 -4.91 -0.99 5.14
CA GLU A 12 -5.70 -2.01 4.41
C GLU A 12 -4.79 -3.15 3.92
N VAL A 13 -3.72 -2.82 3.20
CA VAL A 13 -2.74 -3.80 2.69
C VAL A 13 -2.09 -4.58 3.84
N ALA A 14 -1.71 -3.91 4.93
CA ALA A 14 -1.16 -4.61 6.08
C ALA A 14 -2.16 -5.60 6.69
N SER A 15 -3.43 -5.22 6.79
CA SER A 15 -4.50 -6.06 7.30
C SER A 15 -4.74 -7.28 6.41
N GLU A 16 -4.78 -7.08 5.08
CA GLU A 16 -4.95 -8.17 4.12
C GLU A 16 -3.79 -9.17 4.14
N LEU A 17 -2.56 -8.68 4.33
CA LEU A 17 -1.36 -9.51 4.41
C LEU A 17 -1.13 -10.11 5.81
N GLY A 18 -1.99 -9.82 6.78
CA GLY A 18 -1.85 -10.26 8.17
C GLY A 18 -0.60 -9.74 8.86
N VAL A 19 -0.07 -8.59 8.40
CA VAL A 19 1.10 -7.94 9.01
C VAL A 19 0.62 -7.08 10.17
N PRO A 20 1.16 -7.24 11.39
CA PRO A 20 0.74 -6.48 12.57
C PRO A 20 1.33 -5.07 12.55
N LEU A 21 0.99 -4.28 11.53
CA LEU A 21 1.45 -2.91 11.36
C LEU A 21 0.75 -2.00 12.37
N LYS A 22 1.53 -1.26 13.15
CA LYS A 22 1.07 -0.33 14.18
C LYS A 22 1.28 1.10 13.74
N GLN A 23 0.46 2.01 14.26
CA GLN A 23 0.73 3.43 14.15
C GLN A 23 1.85 3.80 15.15
N GLY A 24 3.06 4.04 14.64
CA GLY A 24 4.23 4.31 15.46
C GLY A 24 5.36 3.32 15.20
N TYR A 25 5.97 2.82 16.27
CA TYR A 25 7.12 1.91 16.17
C TYR A 25 6.69 0.52 15.69
N ASN A 26 7.39 0.02 14.68
CA ASN A 26 7.19 -1.30 14.06
C ASN A 26 8.50 -2.11 14.06
N GLY A 27 9.39 -1.95 15.05
CA GLY A 27 10.66 -2.68 15.06
C GLY A 27 10.53 -4.19 15.27
N ASP A 28 9.33 -4.65 15.61
CA ASP A 28 8.97 -6.06 15.74
C ASP A 28 8.59 -6.72 14.40
N ILE A 29 8.29 -5.95 13.36
CA ILE A 29 8.02 -6.52 12.02
C ILE A 29 9.33 -6.79 11.30
N THR A 30 9.39 -7.93 10.61
CA THR A 30 10.56 -8.25 9.79
C THR A 30 10.66 -7.32 8.58
N ALA A 31 11.87 -7.10 8.08
CA ALA A 31 12.08 -6.34 6.84
C ALA A 31 11.28 -6.91 5.65
N LYS A 32 11.10 -8.24 5.63
CA LYS A 32 10.26 -8.92 4.62
C LYS A 32 8.80 -8.48 4.72
N GLN A 33 8.21 -8.44 5.93
CA GLN A 33 6.82 -8.02 6.12
C GLN A 33 6.62 -6.55 5.75
N ALA A 34 7.51 -5.66 6.20
CA ALA A 34 7.46 -4.25 5.82
C ALA A 34 7.58 -4.07 4.29
N GLY A 35 8.50 -4.80 3.67
CA GLY A 35 8.69 -4.80 2.22
C GLY A 35 7.48 -5.32 1.45
N SER A 36 6.82 -6.38 1.94
CA SER A 36 5.59 -6.92 1.33
C SER A 36 4.45 -5.90 1.33
N VAL A 37 4.26 -5.16 2.43
CA VAL A 37 3.24 -4.08 2.49
C VAL A 37 3.56 -2.98 1.48
N GLY A 38 4.80 -2.47 1.47
CA GLY A 38 5.19 -1.41 0.54
C GLY A 38 5.10 -1.84 -0.94
N GLY A 39 5.50 -3.06 -1.25
CA GLY A 39 5.45 -3.62 -2.60
C GLY A 39 4.01 -3.75 -3.13
N GLU A 40 3.09 -4.23 -2.30
CA GLU A 40 1.68 -4.36 -2.68
C GLU A 40 1.01 -2.99 -2.86
N MET A 41 1.35 -2.00 -2.04
CA MET A 41 0.90 -0.62 -2.25
C MET A 41 1.35 -0.09 -3.62
N VAL A 42 2.63 -0.28 -3.99
CA VAL A 42 3.15 0.15 -5.30
C VAL A 42 2.43 -0.55 -6.44
N LYS A 43 2.17 -1.85 -6.31
CA LYS A 43 1.42 -2.63 -7.30
C LYS A 43 0.02 -2.06 -7.53
N ARG A 44 -0.72 -1.73 -6.46
CA ARG A 44 -2.05 -1.10 -6.55
C ARG A 44 -2.01 0.28 -7.18
N MET A 45 -1.00 1.09 -6.84
CA MET A 45 -0.83 2.42 -7.43
C MET A 45 -0.57 2.34 -8.93
N ILE A 46 0.27 1.41 -9.38
CA ILE A 46 0.53 1.18 -10.82
C ILE A 46 -0.76 0.73 -11.51
N ALA A 47 -1.45 -0.27 -10.97
CA ALA A 47 -2.70 -0.76 -11.56
C ALA A 47 -3.77 0.35 -11.68
N ALA A 48 -3.89 1.23 -10.67
CA ALA A 48 -4.81 2.36 -10.71
C ALA A 48 -4.40 3.39 -11.79
N GLN A 49 -3.10 3.65 -11.96
CA GLN A 49 -2.60 4.53 -13.01
C GLN A 49 -2.80 3.92 -14.40
N GLU A 50 -2.52 2.63 -14.59
CA GLU A 50 -2.77 1.92 -15.85
C GLU A 50 -4.25 1.96 -16.24
N ALA A 51 -5.17 1.76 -15.29
CA ALA A 51 -6.61 1.88 -15.52
C ALA A 51 -7.02 3.31 -15.92
N GLN A 52 -6.41 4.33 -15.30
CA GLN A 52 -6.67 5.74 -15.62
C GLN A 52 -6.16 6.11 -17.02
N MET A 53 -4.96 5.64 -17.39
CA MET A 53 -4.35 5.88 -18.71
C MET A 53 -5.08 5.12 -19.82
N GLY A 54 -5.49 3.88 -19.56
CA GLY A 54 -6.30 3.08 -20.49
C GLY A 54 -7.69 3.67 -20.76
N GLY A 55 -8.21 4.49 -19.83
CA GLY A 55 -9.46 5.24 -19.99
C GLY A 55 -9.34 6.58 -20.73
N GLN A 56 -8.12 7.10 -20.94
CA GLN A 56 -7.87 8.39 -21.60
C GLN A 56 -7.58 8.28 -23.11
N SER A 57 -7.76 7.09 -23.69
CA SER A 57 -7.70 6.89 -25.15
C SER A 57 -9.09 6.98 -25.77
N LYS A 58 -9.73 8.16 -25.71
CA LYS A 58 -10.83 8.56 -26.61
C LYS A 58 -10.80 10.06 -26.84
#